data_AF-A0A0V0YRI5-F1
#
_entry.id   AF-A0A0V0YRI5-F1
#
_cell.length_a   1.000
_cell.length_b   1.000
_cell.length_c   1.000
_cell.angle_alpha   90.00
_cell.angle_beta   90.00
_cell.angle_gamma   90.00
#
_symmetry.space_group_name_H-M   'P 1'
#
loop_
_entity.id
_entity.type
_entity.pdbx_description
1 polymer ?
#
loop_
_entity_poly.entity_id
_entity_poly.type
_entity_poly.pdbx_seq_one_letter_code
_entity_poly.pdbx_strand_id
1 'polypeptide(L)'
;MQHPAVLPGNHELTRGLIRRCHQRQLHAGVEQTLASLRQHYWVLKGRSQVKRVTRECLVCRRATARPTQPRMATLPRDRVVEAPAF
;
A
#
# COMPACT_ATOMS: atom_id res chain seq x y z
N MET A 1 -8.54 29.73 -10.37
CA MET A 1 -7.47 28.88 -10.93
C MET A 1 -8.17 27.81 -11.76
N GLN A 2 -8.40 28.08 -13.04
CA GLN A 2 -7.53 27.72 -14.16
C GLN A 2 -7.16 26.24 -14.15
N HIS A 3 -7.61 25.54 -15.20
CA HIS A 3 -7.65 24.09 -15.38
C HIS A 3 -6.39 23.36 -14.89
N PRO A 4 -6.53 22.23 -14.17
CA PRO A 4 -5.38 21.44 -13.72
C PRO A 4 -4.48 21.04 -14.89
N ALA A 5 -3.16 21.11 -14.71
CA ALA A 5 -2.22 20.72 -15.75
C ALA A 5 -2.38 19.22 -16.07
N VAL A 6 -2.57 18.89 -17.34
CA VAL A 6 -2.73 17.51 -17.79
C VAL A 6 -1.35 16.84 -17.82
N LEU A 7 -1.24 15.68 -17.15
CA LEU A 7 -0.01 14.91 -17.10
C LEU A 7 -0.16 13.54 -17.77
N PRO A 8 0.85 13.09 -18.53
CA PRO A 8 0.87 11.75 -19.08
C PRO A 8 0.94 10.71 -17.94
N GLY A 9 0.16 9.64 -18.04
CA GLY A 9 0.10 8.62 -17.00
C GLY A 9 1.39 7.80 -16.85
N ASN A 10 1.99 7.40 -17.97
CA ASN A 10 3.24 6.63 -18.01
C ASN A 10 4.44 7.54 -18.19
N HIS A 11 4.72 8.38 -17.20
CA HIS A 11 5.91 9.22 -17.19
C HIS A 11 6.52 9.27 -15.79
N GLU A 12 7.84 9.28 -15.69
CA GLU A 12 8.55 9.25 -14.40
C GLU A 12 8.23 10.48 -13.55
N LEU A 13 8.06 11.66 -14.16
CA LEU A 13 7.61 12.87 -13.46
C LEU A 13 6.26 12.66 -12.76
N THR A 14 5.27 12.11 -13.46
CA THR A 14 3.95 11.80 -12.90
C THR A 14 4.05 10.81 -11.76
N ARG A 15 4.87 9.77 -11.92
CA ARG A 15 5.12 8.75 -10.90
C ARG A 15 5.77 9.36 -9.65
N GLY A 16 6.73 10.26 -9.83
CA GLY A 16 7.38 11.02 -8.76
C GLY A 16 6.41 11.93 -8.00
N LEU A 17 5.55 12.66 -8.71
CA LEU A 17 4.50 13.50 -8.10
C LEU A 17 3.52 12.69 -7.28
N ILE A 18 3.04 11.56 -7.83
CA ILE A 18 2.16 10.63 -7.10
C ILE A 18 2.85 10.12 -5.83
N ARG A 19 4.11 9.69 -5.92
CA ARG A 19 4.89 9.19 -4.78
C ARG A 19 5.04 10.27 -3.71
N ARG A 20 5.38 11.49 -4.09
CA ARG A 20 5.51 12.64 -3.18
C ARG A 20 4.18 12.94 -2.47
N CYS A 21 3.07 12.95 -3.21
CA CYS A 21 1.74 13.18 -2.64
C CYS A 21 1.39 12.09 -1.61
N HIS A 22 1.54 10.82 -2.00
CA HIS A 22 1.30 9.66 -1.13
C HIS A 22 2.14 9.71 0.16
N GLN A 23 3.44 10.07 0.07
CA GLN A 23 4.34 10.17 1.22
C GLN A 23 3.99 11.36 2.13
N ARG A 24 3.71 12.54 1.57
CA ARG A 24 3.31 13.73 2.35
C ARG A 24 2.00 13.55 3.10
N GLN A 25 1.13 12.68 2.59
CA GLN A 25 -0.13 12.31 3.23
C GLN A 25 -0.01 11.06 4.10
N LEU A 26 1.19 10.79 4.65
CA LEU A 26 1.43 9.69 5.59
C LEU A 26 0.99 8.32 5.03
N HIS A 27 1.35 8.06 3.78
CA HIS A 27 1.02 6.80 3.10
C HIS A 27 -0.48 6.58 2.86
N ALA A 28 -1.22 7.67 2.61
CA ALA A 28 -2.63 7.64 2.26
C ALA A 28 -2.98 6.64 1.14
N GLY A 29 -4.19 6.11 1.22
CA GLY A 29 -4.74 5.18 0.22
C GLY A 29 -4.92 5.82 -1.16
N VAL A 30 -5.38 5.00 -2.11
CA VAL A 30 -5.49 5.39 -3.53
C VAL A 30 -6.44 6.58 -3.72
N GLU A 31 -7.63 6.54 -3.11
CA GLU A 31 -8.65 7.57 -3.33
C GLU A 31 -8.25 8.92 -2.74
N GLN A 32 -7.67 8.94 -1.54
CA GLN A 32 -7.19 10.17 -0.90
C GLN A 32 -6.00 10.77 -1.65
N THR A 33 -5.04 9.94 -2.06
CA THR A 33 -3.90 10.39 -2.86
C THR A 33 -4.38 10.97 -4.20
N LEU A 34 -5.33 10.31 -4.85
CA LEU A 34 -5.92 10.77 -6.11
C LEU A 34 -6.69 12.08 -5.95
N ALA A 35 -7.47 12.23 -4.88
CA ALA A 35 -8.22 13.45 -4.58
C ALA A 35 -7.28 14.65 -4.39
N SER A 36 -6.17 14.48 -3.67
CA SER A 36 -5.19 15.55 -3.48
C SER A 36 -4.42 15.89 -4.76
N LEU A 37 -4.04 14.88 -5.56
CA LEU A 37 -3.43 15.12 -6.87
C LEU A 37 -4.33 15.94 -7.79
N ARG A 38 -5.64 15.64 -7.82
CA ARG A 38 -6.62 16.32 -8.67
C ARG A 38 -6.83 17.81 -8.36
N GLN A 39 -6.42 18.27 -7.18
CA GLN A 39 -6.43 19.70 -6.85
C GLN A 39 -5.46 20.51 -7.71
N HIS A 40 -4.41 19.87 -8.27
CA HIS A 40 -3.34 20.55 -8.99
C HIS A 40 -3.09 19.96 -10.40
N TYR A 41 -3.34 18.67 -10.60
CA TYR A 41 -2.98 17.94 -11.82
C TYR A 41 -4.08 17.00 -12.31
N TRP A 42 -4.24 16.90 -13.63
CA TRP A 42 -5.09 15.91 -14.27
C TRP A 42 -4.25 14.78 -14.89
N VAL A 43 -4.04 13.71 -14.15
CA VAL A 43 -3.24 12.56 -14.61
C VAL A 43 -4.10 11.62 -15.47
N LEU A 44 -3.66 11.35 -16.71
CA LEU A 44 -4.30 10.34 -17.56
C LEU A 44 -4.21 8.95 -16.91
N LYS A 45 -5.34 8.25 -16.84
CA LYS A 45 -5.47 6.98 -16.10
C LYS A 45 -4.98 7.10 -14.63
N GLY A 46 -5.20 8.27 -14.02
CA GLY A 46 -4.64 8.65 -12.71
C GLY A 46 -4.88 7.63 -11.61
N ARG A 47 -6.09 7.08 -11.47
CA ARG A 47 -6.39 6.05 -10.45
C ARG A 47 -5.48 4.81 -10.59
N SER A 48 -5.27 4.34 -11.82
CA SER A 48 -4.40 3.19 -12.09
C SER A 48 -2.93 3.49 -11.77
N GLN A 49 -2.48 4.71 -12.08
CA GLN A 49 -1.11 5.16 -11.78
C GLN A 49 -0.89 5.30 -10.27
N VAL A 50 -1.85 5.90 -9.55
CA VAL A 50 -1.82 6.01 -8.08
C VAL A 50 -1.79 4.62 -7.46
N LYS A 51 -2.68 3.72 -7.89
CA LYS A 51 -2.72 2.32 -7.42
C LYS A 51 -1.39 1.61 -7.64
N ARG A 52 -0.73 1.81 -8.79
CA ARG A 52 0.60 1.26 -9.07
C ARG A 52 1.64 1.77 -8.07
N VAL A 53 1.73 3.09 -7.88
CA VAL A 53 2.70 3.70 -6.97
C VAL A 53 2.48 3.27 -5.52
N THR A 54 1.23 3.27 -5.04
CA THR A 54 0.91 2.81 -3.68
C THR A 54 1.27 1.33 -3.48
N ARG A 55 1.02 0.47 -4.49
CA ARG A 55 1.41 -0.96 -4.44
C ARG A 55 2.91 -1.19 -4.48
N GLU A 56 3.68 -0.29 -5.08
CA GLU A 56 5.15 -0.35 -5.12
C GLU A 56 5.80 0.25 -3.86
N CYS A 57 5.06 0.99 -3.04
CA CYS A 57 5.58 1.58 -1.82
C CYS A 57 6.00 0.50 -0.81
N LEU A 58 7.28 0.48 -0.44
CA LEU A 58 7.83 -0.50 0.51
C LEU A 58 7.21 -0.37 1.90
N VAL A 59 6.93 0.85 2.36
CA VAL A 59 6.29 1.10 3.68
C VAL A 59 4.89 0.50 3.70
N CYS A 60 4.06 0.80 2.69
CA CYS A 60 2.72 0.21 2.58
C CYS A 60 2.78 -1.30 2.44
N ARG A 61 3.67 -1.83 1.58
CA ARG A 61 3.84 -3.28 1.40
C ARG A 61 4.14 -3.98 2.71
N ARG A 62 5.06 -3.44 3.53
CA ARG A 62 5.39 -3.99 4.85
C ARG A 62 4.20 -3.89 5.81
N ALA A 63 3.54 -2.74 5.86
CA ALA A 63 2.39 -2.53 6.75
C ALA A 63 1.20 -3.44 6.42
N THR A 64 0.99 -3.76 5.14
CA THR A 64 -0.10 -4.64 4.69
C THR A 64 0.33 -6.09 4.46
N ALA A 65 1.59 -6.44 4.76
CA ALA A 65 2.09 -7.79 4.55
C ALA A 65 1.32 -8.75 5.46
N ARG A 66 0.87 -9.88 4.91
CA ARG A 66 0.30 -10.95 5.73
C ARG A 66 1.41 -11.60 6.54
N PRO A 67 1.21 -11.86 7.85
CA PRO A 67 2.17 -12.61 8.63
C PRO A 67 2.35 -14.00 8.01
N THR A 68 3.60 -14.43 7.89
CA THR A 68 3.90 -15.80 7.48
C THR A 68 3.58 -16.71 8.66
N GLN A 69 2.79 -17.76 8.42
CA GLN A 69 2.53 -18.76 9.44
C GLN A 69 3.79 -19.62 9.61
N PRO A 70 4.42 -19.63 10.80
CA PRO A 70 5.58 -20.47 11.02
C PRO A 70 5.17 -21.94 10.89
N ARG A 71 6.04 -22.76 10.30
CA ARG A 71 5.88 -24.22 10.33
C ARG A 71 6.13 -24.68 11.75
N MET A 72 5.05 -25.05 12.45
CA MET A 72 5.13 -25.60 13.80
C MET A 72 5.54 -27.08 13.72
N ALA A 73 6.40 -27.52 14.64
CA ALA A 73 6.67 -28.94 14.83
C ALA A 73 5.46 -29.63 15.48
N THR A 74 5.37 -30.95 15.33
CA THR A 74 4.38 -31.76 16.05
C THR A 74 4.56 -31.56 17.56
N LEU A 75 3.45 -31.36 18.28
CA LEU A 75 3.49 -31.24 19.73
C LEU A 75 3.98 -32.57 20.36
N PRO A 76 4.77 -32.52 21.44
CA PRO A 76 5.12 -33.73 22.20
C PRO A 76 3.85 -34.43 22.70
N ARG A 77 3.88 -35.77 22.75
CA ARG A 77 2.75 -36.61 23.18
C ARG A 77 2.18 -36.17 24.52
N ASP A 78 3.03 -35.82 25.47
CA ASP A 78 2.64 -35.43 26.83
C ASP A 78 1.87 -34.09 26.89
N ARG A 79 1.87 -33.30 25.80
CA ARG A 79 1.07 -32.08 25.68
C ARG A 79 -0.30 -32.28 25.02
N VAL A 80 -0.54 -33.46 24.44
CA VAL A 80 -1.76 -33.77 23.69
C VAL A 80 -2.54 -34.94 24.29
N VAL A 81 -1.95 -35.64 25.26
CA VAL A 81 -2.59 -36.70 26.03
C VAL A 81 -3.05 -36.13 27.37
N GLU A 82 -4.28 -36.48 27.77
CA GLU A 82 -4.81 -36.10 29.07
C GLU A 82 -3.93 -36.65 30.20
N ALA A 83 -3.50 -35.76 31.10
CA ALA A 83 -2.79 -36.13 32.30
C ALA A 83 -3.77 -36.20 33.49
N PRO A 84 -3.56 -37.10 34.45
CA PRO A 84 -4.37 -37.14 35.66
C PRO A 84 -4.25 -35.83 36.44
N ALA A 85 -5.34 -35.45 37.12
CA ALA A 85 -5.30 -34.37 38.10
C ALA A 85 -4.34 -34.74 39.25
N PHE A 86 -3.66 -33.73 39.78
CA PHE A 86 -2.67 -33.86 40.86
C PHE A 86 -3.25 -34.49 42.14
#